data_AF-A0A1F9NWZ1-F1
#
_entry.id   AF-A0A1F9NWZ1-F1
#
_cell.length_a   1.000
_cell.length_b   1.000
_cell.length_c   1.000
_cell.angle_alpha   90.00
_cell.angle_beta   90.00
_cell.angle_gamma   90.00
#
_symmetry.space_group_name_H-M   'P 1'
#
loop_
_entity.id
_entity.type
_entity.pdbx_description
1 polymer ?
#
loop_
_entity_poly.entity_id
_entity_poly.type
_entity_poly.pdbx_seq_one_letter_code
_entity_poly.pdbx_strand_id
1 'polypeptide(L)' 'MIVAHNHPSGDATPSKSDMKITKKLFFALKYVGIILHEHMIISSDGFFSFAAQGLISQFNTEFEESR' A
#
# COMPACT_ATOMS: atom_id res chain seq x y z
N MET A 1 -0.16 -4.02 10.68
CA MET A 1 1.12 -3.58 10.09
C MET A 1 0.92 -2.27 9.34
N ILE A 2 1.86 -1.35 9.46
CA ILE A 2 1.94 -0.10 8.69
C ILE A 2 3.33 -0.08 8.07
N VAL A 3 3.43 0.26 6.79
CA VAL A 3 4.72 0.45 6.11
C VAL A 3 4.84 1.87 5.59
N ALA A 4 6.06 2.35 5.47
CA ALA A 4 6.32 3.63 4.85
C ALA A 4 7.68 3.63 4.15
N HIS A 5 7.80 4.41 3.08
CA HIS A 5 9.07 4.75 2.48
C HIS A 5 9.06 6.20 1.99
N ASN A 6 10.26 6.73 1.74
CA ASN A 6 10.44 8.08 1.29
C ASN A 6 10.66 8.15 -0.22
N HIS A 7 10.13 9.19 -0.86
CA HIS A 7 10.48 9.60 -2.22
C HIS A 7 11.37 10.86 -2.14
N PRO A 8 12.70 10.74 -2.26
CA PRO A 8 13.61 11.88 -2.24
C PRO A 8 13.41 12.86 -3.39
N SER A 9 12.68 12.45 -4.44
CA SER A 9 12.35 13.28 -5.61
C SER A 9 11.39 14.44 -5.31
N GLY A 10 10.73 14.43 -4.14
CA GLY A 10 9.72 15.41 -3.77
C GLY A 10 8.29 15.01 -4.13
N ASP A 11 8.09 14.10 -5.09
CA ASP A 11 6.76 13.61 -5.49
C ASP A 11 6.36 12.34 -4.72
N ALA A 12 5.28 12.40 -3.94
CA ALA A 12 4.74 11.27 -3.19
C ALA A 12 3.86 10.31 -4.03
N THR A 13 3.68 10.57 -5.32
CA THR A 13 2.89 9.72 -6.22
C THR A 13 3.47 8.30 -6.26
N PRO A 14 2.67 7.24 -6.03
CA PRO A 14 3.15 5.88 -6.06
C PRO A 14 3.60 5.49 -7.46
N SER A 15 4.78 4.88 -7.55
CA SER A 15 5.23 4.23 -8.77
C SER A 15 4.44 2.95 -9.03
N LYS A 16 4.57 2.43 -10.26
CA LYS A 16 4.05 1.09 -10.60
C LYS A 16 4.68 0.00 -9.74
N SER A 17 5.90 0.20 -9.24
CA SER A 17 6.57 -0.75 -8.34
C SER A 17 5.93 -0.72 -6.96
N ASP A 18 5.65 0.46 -6.42
CA ASP A 18 5.01 0.64 -5.12
C ASP A 18 3.64 -0.04 -5.09
N MET A 19 2.81 0.18 -6.12
CA MET A 19 1.54 -0.52 -6.28
C MET A 19 1.71 -2.05 -6.24
N LYS A 20 2.63 -2.59 -7.06
CA LYS A 20 2.85 -4.04 -7.17
C LYS A 20 3.35 -4.66 -5.86
N ILE A 21 4.33 -4.03 -5.20
CA ILE A 21 4.90 -4.57 -3.97
C ILE A 21 3.91 -4.47 -2.82
N THR A 22 3.15 -3.38 -2.73
CA THR A 22 2.12 -3.21 -1.69
C THR A 22 1.04 -4.27 -1.81
N LYS A 23 0.56 -4.54 -3.02
CA LYS A 23 -0.44 -5.59 -3.26
C LYS A 23 0.10 -6.98 -2.91
N LYS A 24 1.32 -7.31 -3.36
CA LYS A 24 1.97 -8.59 -3.01
C LYS A 24 2.14 -8.75 -1.50
N LEU A 25 2.56 -7.68 -0.82
CA LEU A 25 2.73 -7.66 0.62
C LEU A 25 1.40 -7.82 1.34
N PHE A 26 0.35 -7.11 0.92
CA PHE A 26 -1.01 -7.27 1.45
C PHE A 26 -1.45 -8.74 1.40
N PHE A 27 -1.33 -9.38 0.23
CA PHE A 27 -1.77 -10.76 0.02
C PHE A 27 -0.97 -11.72 0.91
N ALA A 28 0.37 -11.58 0.93
CA ALA A 28 1.24 -12.39 1.77
C ALA A 28 0.89 -12.28 3.26
N LEU A 29 0.67 -11.06 3.78
CA LEU A 29 0.29 -10.82 5.16
C LEU A 29 -1.09 -11.41 5.49
N LYS A 30 -2.06 -11.28 4.58
CA LYS A 30 -3.41 -11.82 4.73
C LYS A 30 -3.39 -13.35 4.89
N TYR A 31 -2.53 -14.07 4.15
CA TYR A 31 -2.38 -15.53 4.31
C TYR A 31 -1.88 -15.95 5.70
N VAL A 32 -1.09 -15.11 6.38
CA VAL A 32 -0.56 -15.38 7.72
C VAL A 32 -1.34 -14.67 8.83
N GLY A 33 -2.53 -14.14 8.52
CA GLY A 33 -3.40 -13.50 9.51
C GLY A 33 -2.93 -12.12 9.99
N ILE A 34 -2.03 -11.45 9.25
CA ILE A 34 -1.57 -10.10 9.56
C ILE A 34 -2.29 -9.10 8.65
N ILE A 35 -2.81 -8.03 9.25
CA ILE A 35 -3.50 -6.96 8.52
C ILE A 35 -2.49 -5.87 8.13
N LEU A 36 -2.43 -5.52 6.86
CA LEU A 36 -1.75 -4.30 6.38
C LEU A 36 -2.75 -3.14 6.43
N HIS A 37 -2.61 -2.26 7.42
CA HIS A 37 -3.51 -1.13 7.62
C HIS A 37 -3.16 0.06 6.73
N GLU A 38 -1.87 0.24 6.42
CA GLU A 38 -1.41 1.42 5.72
C GLU A 38 -0.10 1.17 4.99
N HIS A 39 0.06 1.85 3.86
CA HIS A 39 1.33 2.15 3.23
C HIS A 39 1.43 3.67 2.96
N MET A 40 2.36 4.35 3.63
CA MET A 40 2.62 5.77 3.41
C MET A 40 3.83 6.00 2.51
N ILE A 41 3.68 6.83 1.48
CA ILE A 41 4.81 7.41 0.76
C ILE A 41 4.98 8.84 1.26
N ILE A 42 6.18 9.18 1.72
CA ILE A 42 6.48 10.50 2.30
C ILE A 42 7.49 11.21 1.41
N SER A 43 7.25 12.48 1.08
CA SER A 43 8.16 13.32 0.31
C SER A 43 8.25 14.73 0.91
N SER A 44 9.08 15.59 0.31
CA SER A 44 9.16 17.00 0.73
C SER A 44 7.87 17.77 0.44
N ASP A 45 7.16 17.41 -0.62
CA ASP A 45 6.02 18.18 -1.13
C ASP A 45 4.68 17.61 -0.63
N GLY A 46 4.70 16.52 0.13
CA GLY A 46 3.52 15.94 0.74
C GLY A 46 3.66 14.46 1.10
N PHE A 47 2.52 13.76 1.11
CA PHE A 47 2.47 12.34 1.35
C PHE A 47 1.34 11.69 0.55
N PHE A 48 1.43 10.38 0.36
CA PHE A 48 0.39 9.55 -0.20
C PHE A 48 0.06 8.43 0.78
N SER A 49 -1.22 8.27 1.11
CA SER A 49 -1.74 7.18 1.95
C SER A 49 -2.51 6.20 1.08
N PHE A 50 -2.06 4.96 1.02
CA PHE A 50 -2.78 3.90 0.29
C PHE A 50 -4.15 3.65 0.92
N ALA A 51 -4.27 3.75 2.25
CA ALA A 51 -5.54 3.57 2.94
C ALA A 51 -6.54 4.69 2.62
N ALA A 52 -6.12 5.96 2.68
CA ALA A 52 -6.97 7.11 2.38
C ALA A 52 -7.44 7.12 0.92
N GLN A 53 -6.65 6.57 0.01
CA GLN A 53 -6.99 6.41 -1.41
C GLN A 53 -7.83 5.15 -1.68
N GLY A 54 -8.23 4.41 -0.63
CA GLY A 54 -9.08 3.23 -0.74
C GLY A 54 -8.38 1.97 -1.28
N LEU A 55 -7.09 2.03 -1.59
CA LEU A 55 -6.35 0.93 -2.20
C LEU A 55 -6.23 -0.28 -1.28
N ILE A 56 -6.10 -0.07 0.03
CA ILE A 56 -6.10 -1.16 1.02
C ILE A 56 -7.44 -1.91 1.00
N SER A 57 -8.56 -1.17 0.95
CA SER A 57 -9.89 -1.77 0.85
C SER A 57 -10.07 -2.50 -0.48
N GLN A 58 -9.61 -1.91 -1.57
CA GLN A 58 -9.66 -2.52 -2.90
C GLN A 58 -8.91 -3.86 -2.93
N PHE A 59 -7.68 -3.92 -2.41
CA PHE A 59 -6.91 -5.18 -2.35
C PHE A 59 -7.59 -6.23 -1.50
N ASN A 60 -8.30 -5.84 -0.45
CA ASN A 60 -9.09 -6.77 0.34
C ASN A 60 -10.22 -7.39 -0.49
N THR A 61 -11.00 -6.57 -1.22
CA THR A 61 -12.05 -7.08 -2.11
C THR A 61 -11.48 -8.04 -3.15
N GLU A 62 -10.42 -7.65 -3.85
CA GLU A 62 -9.78 -8.48 -4.87
C GLU A 62 -9.23 -9.80 -4.31
N PHE A 63 -8.72 -9.79 -3.07
CA PHE A 63 -8.25 -11.01 -2.42
C PHE A 63 -9.40 -11.99 -2.16
N GLU A 64 -10.52 -11.51 -1.62
CA GLU A 64 -11.69 -12.35 -1.35
C GLU A 64 -12.35 -12.87 -2.64
N GLU A 65 -12.32 -12.10 -3.73
CA GLU A 65 -12.82 -12.54 -5.06
C GLU A 65 -11.93 -13.59 -5.74
N SER A 66 -10.64 -13.65 -5.36
CA SER A 66 -9.67 -14.60 -5.93
C SER A 66 -9.64 -15.97 -5.23
N ARG A 67 -10.49 -16.17 -4.23
CA ARG A 67 -10.67 -17.43 -3.50
C ARG A 67 -11.83 -18.24 -4.04
#